data_AF-A0A4Q3AF43-F1
#
_entry.id   AF-A0A4Q3AF43-F1
#
_cell.length_a   1.000
_cell.length_b   1.000
_cell.length_c   1.000
_cell.angle_alpha   90.00
_cell.angle_beta   90.00
_cell.angle_gamma   90.00
#
_symmetry.space_group_name_H-M   'P 1'
#
loop_
_entity.id
_entity.type
_entity.pdbx_description
1 polymer ?
#
loop_
_entity_poly.entity_id
_entity_poly.type
_entity_poly.pdbx_seq_one_letter_code
_entity_poly.pdbx_strand_id
1 'polypeptide(L)'
;MSFPTKGLKAINHRDTHYRWIYRNRAGKNELWVEMSASAAGQYLIADVPKVVNHEMVPLAIDYARAHGWDPIKSAPPFRCKYLKGSFVAIED
;
A
#
# COMPACT_ATOMS: atom_id res chain seq x y z
N MET A 1 -14.51 2.83 -2.34
CA MET A 1 -13.61 3.64 -1.50
C MET A 1 -12.83 4.56 -2.41
N SER A 2 -12.79 5.88 -2.15
CA SER A 2 -11.96 6.81 -2.92
C SER A 2 -10.53 6.84 -2.37
N PHE A 3 -9.55 6.85 -3.28
CA PHE A 3 -8.14 6.93 -2.90
C PHE A 3 -7.82 8.34 -2.36
N PRO A 4 -7.15 8.46 -1.21
CA PRO A 4 -6.86 9.75 -0.61
C PRO A 4 -5.72 10.50 -1.31
N THR A 5 -5.96 11.76 -1.67
CA THR A 5 -5.02 12.55 -2.50
C THR A 5 -4.15 13.55 -1.73
N LYS A 6 -4.55 13.95 -0.52
CA LYS A 6 -3.83 14.96 0.28
C LYS A 6 -2.63 14.35 1.00
N GLY A 7 -1.41 14.73 0.60
CA GLY A 7 -0.17 14.19 1.19
C GLY A 7 0.41 13.00 0.42
N LEU A 8 -0.03 12.81 -0.83
CA LEU A 8 0.52 11.83 -1.75
C LEU A 8 2.02 12.04 -2.00
N LYS A 9 2.75 10.94 -1.96
CA LYS A 9 4.15 10.86 -2.35
C LYS A 9 4.30 9.87 -3.48
N ALA A 10 5.28 10.10 -4.34
CA ALA A 10 5.60 9.22 -5.45
C ALA A 10 6.83 8.37 -5.11
N ILE A 11 6.88 7.14 -5.63
CA ILE A 11 8.07 6.28 -5.58
C ILE A 11 8.15 5.45 -6.86
N ASN A 12 9.35 5.31 -7.39
CA ASN A 12 9.63 4.34 -8.44
C ASN A 12 10.18 3.07 -7.80
N HIS A 13 9.57 1.93 -8.12
CA HIS A 13 10.01 0.62 -7.62
C HIS A 13 9.85 -0.43 -8.70
N ARG A 14 10.92 -1.18 -9.02
CA ARG A 14 10.97 -2.18 -10.09
C ARG A 14 10.37 -1.69 -11.42
N ASP A 15 10.85 -0.54 -11.88
CA ASP A 15 10.40 0.12 -13.12
C ASP A 15 8.91 0.54 -13.13
N THR A 16 8.19 0.38 -12.02
CA THR A 16 6.81 0.81 -11.89
C THR A 16 6.73 2.06 -11.02
N HIS A 17 6.00 3.06 -11.51
CA HIS A 17 5.73 4.27 -10.76
C HIS A 17 4.49 4.11 -9.88
N TYR A 18 4.66 4.34 -8.58
CA TYR A 18 3.62 4.23 -7.56
C TYR A 18 3.38 5.56 -6.86
N ARG A 19 2.15 5.75 -6.39
CA ARG A 19 1.77 6.82 -5.47
C ARG A 19 1.35 6.20 -4.15
N TRP A 20 1.76 6.82 -3.06
CA TRP A 20 1.48 6.30 -1.73
C TRP A 20 1.22 7.42 -0.72
N ILE A 21 0.55 7.06 0.37
CA ILE A 21 0.19 7.97 1.44
C ILE A 21 0.05 7.23 2.77
N TYR A 22 0.58 7.82 3.83
CA TYR A 22 0.32 7.39 5.21
C TYR A 22 -0.85 8.15 5.79
N ARG A 23 -1.77 7.44 6.44
CA ARG A 23 -2.90 8.04 7.14
C ARG A 23 -3.09 7.38 8.48
N ASN A 24 -3.35 8.20 9.50
CA ASN A 24 -3.91 7.69 10.73
C ASN A 24 -5.44 7.68 10.60
N ARG A 25 -6.07 6.52 10.71
CA ARG A 25 -7.52 6.36 10.67
C ARG A 25 -7.95 5.55 11.89
N ALA A 26 -8.82 6.13 12.72
CA ALA A 26 -9.41 5.46 13.89
C ALA A 26 -8.37 4.78 14.81
N GLY A 27 -7.20 5.40 15.00
CA GLY A 27 -6.13 4.87 15.84
C GLY A 27 -5.18 3.88 15.16
N LYS A 28 -5.45 3.47 13.91
CA LYS A 28 -4.55 2.67 13.08
C LYS A 28 -3.78 3.54 12.09
N ASN A 29 -2.52 3.23 11.83
CA ASN A 29 -1.78 3.85 10.73
C ASN A 29 -1.87 2.93 9.52
N GLU A 30 -2.39 3.47 8.42
CA GLU A 30 -2.56 2.78 7.16
C GLU A 30 -1.61 3.40 6.13
N LEU A 31 -0.87 2.55 5.45
CA LEU A 31 -0.14 2.88 4.22
C LEU A 31 -1.03 2.49 3.04
N TRP A 32 -1.37 3.47 2.23
CA TRP A 32 -2.12 3.26 1.00
C TRP A 32 -1.17 3.42 -0.18
N VAL A 33 -1.21 2.48 -1.13
CA VAL A 33 -0.40 2.50 -2.34
C VAL A 33 -1.27 2.22 -3.56
N GLU A 34 -1.05 2.97 -4.62
CA GLU A 34 -1.64 2.78 -5.94
C GLU A 34 -0.58 2.92 -7.02
N MET A 35 -0.83 2.36 -8.21
CA MET A 35 0.03 2.60 -9.37
C MET A 35 -0.31 3.94 -10.00
N SER A 36 0.70 4.76 -10.31
CA SER A 36 0.53 6.09 -10.89
C SER A 36 -0.18 6.06 -12.24
N ALA A 37 0.13 5.05 -13.05
CA ALA A 37 -0.42 4.89 -14.40
C ALA A 37 -1.86 4.34 -14.42
N SER A 38 -2.34 3.74 -13.32
CA SER A 38 -3.69 3.18 -13.22
C SER A 38 -4.42 3.80 -12.03
N ALA A 39 -4.99 4.99 -12.25
CA ALA A 39 -5.68 5.76 -11.22
C ALA A 39 -6.99 5.13 -10.68
N ALA A 40 -7.35 3.93 -11.16
CA ALA A 40 -8.51 3.15 -10.72
C ALA A 40 -8.19 1.64 -10.57
N GLY A 41 -6.90 1.29 -10.49
CA GLY A 41 -6.45 -0.07 -10.26
C GLY A 41 -6.67 -0.55 -8.82
N GLN A 42 -6.20 -1.75 -8.53
CA GLN A 42 -6.31 -2.35 -7.21
C GLN A 42 -5.43 -1.59 -6.22
N TYR A 43 -6.04 -1.09 -5.16
CA TYR A 43 -5.30 -0.44 -4.08
C TYR A 43 -4.62 -1.45 -3.16
N LEU A 44 -3.45 -1.10 -2.65
CA LEU A 44 -2.80 -1.79 -1.53
C LEU A 44 -3.01 -0.97 -0.26
N ILE A 45 -3.51 -1.60 0.80
CA ILE A 45 -3.72 -0.99 2.10
C ILE A 45 -2.96 -1.83 3.14
N ALA A 46 -1.91 -1.27 3.72
CA ALA A 46 -1.10 -1.93 4.72
C ALA A 46 -1.24 -1.28 6.10
N ASP A 47 -1.60 -2.06 7.12
CA ASP A 47 -1.57 -1.62 8.51
C ASP A 47 -0.11 -1.54 8.98
N VAL A 48 0.37 -0.34 9.29
CA VAL A 48 1.77 -0.05 9.67
C VAL A 48 1.86 0.47 11.12
N PRO A 49 3.02 0.31 11.79
CA PRO A 49 3.25 0.88 13.12
C PRO A 49 3.24 2.43 13.10
N LYS A 50 3.20 3.04 14.29
CA LYS A 50 3.20 4.52 14.45
C LYS A 50 4.47 5.18 13.91
N VAL A 51 5.61 4.51 14.08
CA VAL A 51 6.87 4.93 13.47
C VAL A 51 6.98 4.22 12.14
N VAL A 52 6.82 5.01 11.09
CA VAL A 52 6.81 4.52 9.73
C VAL A 52 8.19 4.79 9.11
N ASN A 53 8.84 3.74 8.64
CA ASN A 53 10.05 3.86 7.82
C ASN A 53 9.65 3.97 6.34
N HIS A 54 10.30 4.86 5.59
CA HIS A 54 10.12 4.97 4.14
C HIS A 54 10.40 3.65 3.40
N GLU A 55 11.28 2.80 3.94
CA GLU A 55 11.59 1.47 3.40
C GLU A 55 10.41 0.48 3.51
N MET A 56 9.40 0.78 4.34
CA MET A 56 8.19 -0.06 4.44
C MET A 56 7.35 -0.01 3.16
N VAL A 57 7.45 1.06 2.35
CA VAL A 57 6.70 1.19 1.10
C VAL A 57 7.12 0.14 0.06
N PRO A 58 8.41 0.05 -0.33
CA PRO A 58 8.84 -0.99 -1.27
C PRO A 58 8.66 -2.40 -0.72
N LEU A 59 8.85 -2.61 0.60
CA LEU A 59 8.60 -3.91 1.24
C LEU A 59 7.12 -4.34 1.16
N ALA A 60 6.19 -3.40 1.37
CA ALA A 60 4.75 -3.68 1.25
C ALA A 60 4.38 -4.02 -0.21
N ILE A 61 4.94 -3.28 -1.17
CA ILE A 61 4.75 -3.52 -2.61
C ILE A 61 5.25 -4.91 -3.00
N ASP A 62 6.47 -5.28 -2.60
CA ASP A 62 7.07 -6.57 -2.92
C ASP A 62 6.27 -7.73 -2.31
N TYR A 63 5.86 -7.60 -1.05
CA TYR A 63 5.00 -8.58 -0.39
C TYR A 63 3.68 -8.75 -1.14
N ALA A 64 2.98 -7.63 -1.41
CA ALA A 64 1.68 -7.65 -2.04
C ALA A 64 1.75 -8.26 -3.45
N ARG A 65 2.75 -7.88 -4.26
CA ARG A 65 2.98 -8.46 -5.60
C ARG A 65 3.19 -9.97 -5.54
N ALA A 66 3.95 -10.46 -4.56
CA ALA A 66 4.19 -11.90 -4.37
C ALA A 66 2.91 -12.67 -3.95
N HIS A 67 1.92 -11.98 -3.39
CA HIS A 67 0.67 -12.56 -2.88
C HIS A 67 -0.55 -12.22 -3.76
N GLY A 68 -0.32 -11.86 -5.03
CA GLY A 68 -1.40 -11.70 -6.02
C GLY A 68 -2.02 -10.31 -6.11
N TRP A 69 -1.42 -9.28 -5.49
CA TRP A 69 -1.81 -7.89 -5.75
C TRP A 69 -1.45 -7.50 -7.18
N ASP A 70 -2.46 -7.07 -7.93
CA ASP A 70 -2.32 -6.59 -9.30
C ASP A 70 -2.86 -5.15 -9.43
N PRO A 71 -1.97 -4.14 -9.34
CA PRO A 71 -2.38 -2.74 -9.36
C PRO A 71 -2.89 -2.26 -10.72
N ILE A 72 -2.84 -3.07 -11.78
CA ILE A 72 -3.40 -2.72 -13.08
C ILE A 72 -4.89 -3.05 -13.10
N LYS A 73 -5.28 -4.17 -12.48
CA LYS A 73 -6.68 -4.63 -12.46
C LYS A 73 -7.50 -3.84 -11.47
N SER A 74 -8.73 -3.50 -11.83
CA SER A 74 -9.68 -2.94 -10.85
C SER A 74 -10.27 -4.08 -10.03
N ALA A 75 -9.86 -4.19 -8.77
CA ALA A 75 -10.25 -5.24 -7.85
C ALA A 75 -10.37 -4.67 -6.41
N PRO A 76 -10.99 -5.41 -5.46
CA PRO A 76 -11.03 -5.00 -4.07
C PRO A 76 -9.62 -4.74 -3.52
N PRO A 77 -9.45 -3.77 -2.60
CA PRO A 77 -8.13 -3.45 -2.06
C PRO A 77 -7.45 -4.67 -1.45
N PHE A 78 -6.18 -4.88 -1.80
CA PHE A 78 -5.35 -5.88 -1.15
C PHE A 78 -4.95 -5.36 0.23
N ARG A 79 -5.22 -6.13 1.28
CA ARG A 79 -4.94 -5.74 2.67
C ARG A 79 -3.82 -6.58 3.27
N CYS A 80 -2.85 -5.91 3.90
CA CYS A 80 -1.80 -6.57 4.67
C CYS A 80 -1.49 -5.81 5.97
N LYS A 81 -0.74 -6.42 6.87
CA LYS A 81 -0.32 -5.85 8.15
C LYS A 81 1.16 -6.06 8.36
N TYR A 82 1.85 -5.04 8.85
CA TYR A 82 3.21 -5.18 9.33
C TYR A 82 3.22 -5.75 10.75
N LEU A 83 3.74 -6.98 10.89
CA LEU A 83 3.91 -7.68 12.17
C LEU A 83 5.34 -8.18 12.32
N LYS A 84 5.96 -7.89 13.47
CA LYS A 84 7.26 -8.44 13.89
C LYS A 84 8.38 -8.37 12.82
N GLY A 85 8.40 -7.32 11.99
CA GLY A 85 9.44 -7.13 10.97
C GLY A 85 9.06 -7.58 9.55
N SER A 86 7.84 -8.10 9.34
CA SER A 86 7.38 -8.58 8.03
C SER A 86 5.94 -8.20 7.76
N PHE A 87 5.55 -8.12 6.49
CA PHE A 87 4.13 -8.00 6.11
C PHE A 87 3.46 -9.38 6.10
N VAL A 88 2.21 -9.42 6.54
CA VAL A 88 1.32 -10.59 6.46
C VAL A 88 -0.01 -10.18 5.84
N ALA A 89 -0.67 -11.06 5.11
CA ALA A 89 -2.00 -10.79 4.56
C ALA A 89 -3.00 -10.68 5.71
N ILE A 90 -3.93 -9.73 5.62
CA ILE A 90 -5.09 -9.71 6.51
C ILE A 90 -6.20 -10.40 5.72
N GLU A 91 -6.48 -11.66 6.03
CA GLU A 91 -7.75 -12.27 5.66
C GLU A 91 -8.82 -11.60 6.53
N ASP A 92 -9.81 -11.00 5.88
CA ASP A 92 -11.00 -10.42 6.53
C ASP A 92 -11.94 -11.54 6.99
#